data_AF-A0A961DJC5-F1
#
_entry.id   AF-A0A961DJC5-F1
#
_cell.length_a   1.000
_cell.length_b   1.000
_cell.length_c   1.000
_cell.angle_alpha   90.00
_cell.angle_beta   90.00
_cell.angle_gamma   90.00
#
_symmetry.space_group_name_H-M   'P 1'
#
loop_
_entity.id
_entity.type
_entity.pdbx_description
1 polymer ?
#
loop_
_entity_poly.entity_id
_entity_poly.type
_entity_poly.pdbx_seq_one_letter_code
_entity_poly.pdbx_strand_id
1 'polypeptide(L)'
;SGGELLTDSFCGFKAHRVSAMPKLELSEAGYAFPMQLWVRAAGHGLRIREIPVSLIYNDPNRSFGAELDDPKRRRAHYLRVLHCEIRRHAHLLPAEASEAVCCP
;
A
#
# COMPACT_ATOMS: atom_id res chain seq x y z
N SER A 1 -15.39 5.72 10.73
CA SER A 1 -14.04 5.38 11.23
C SER A 1 -13.07 6.15 10.38
N GLY A 2 -12.29 7.06 10.97
CA GLY A 2 -11.49 8.05 10.23
C GLY A 2 -10.29 7.44 9.51
N GLY A 3 -9.89 8.04 8.38
CA GLY A 3 -8.69 7.63 7.65
C GLY A 3 -7.44 7.78 8.52
N GLU A 4 -6.67 6.71 8.65
CA GLU A 4 -5.42 6.70 9.41
C GLU A 4 -4.32 7.36 8.56
N LEU A 5 -3.74 8.46 9.07
CA LEU A 5 -2.58 9.11 8.45
C LEU A 5 -1.33 8.28 8.77
N LEU A 6 -0.77 7.60 7.78
CA LEU A 6 0.52 6.91 7.88
C LEU A 6 1.65 7.89 7.60
N THR A 7 2.65 7.93 8.48
CA THR A 7 3.83 8.78 8.32
C THR A 7 4.88 8.15 7.40
N ASP A 8 4.94 6.81 7.33
CA ASP A 8 5.77 6.07 6.38
C ASP A 8 5.05 4.83 5.81
N SER A 9 4.25 5.05 4.76
CA SER A 9 3.49 3.99 4.09
C SER A 9 4.38 2.98 3.32
N PHE A 10 5.60 3.37 2.93
CA PHE A 10 6.52 2.55 2.12
C PHE A 10 7.59 1.84 2.95
N CYS A 11 7.63 2.01 4.28
CA CYS A 11 8.56 1.33 5.17
C CYS A 11 8.61 -0.18 4.89
N GLY A 12 9.84 -0.72 4.76
CA GLY A 12 10.08 -2.14 4.53
C GLY A 12 9.85 -3.03 5.75
N PHE A 13 9.86 -2.46 6.96
CA PHE A 13 9.51 -3.18 8.18
C PHE A 13 8.01 -3.20 8.38
N LYS A 14 7.41 -4.40 8.26
CA LYS A 14 6.00 -4.62 8.57
C LYS A 14 5.85 -5.91 9.36
N ALA A 15 5.09 -5.85 10.44
CA ALA A 15 4.78 -7.01 11.28
C ALA A 15 3.27 -7.22 11.28
N HIS A 16 2.85 -8.45 11.07
CA HIS A 16 1.44 -8.79 10.97
C HIS A 16 1.09 -9.96 11.89
N ARG A 17 -0.13 -9.97 12.42
CA ARG A 17 -0.68 -11.16 13.06
C ARG A 17 -0.92 -12.22 12.00
N VAL A 18 -0.50 -13.46 12.26
CA VAL A 18 -0.72 -14.59 11.35
C VAL A 18 -2.22 -14.73 11.02
N SER A 19 -3.09 -14.53 12.00
CA SER A 19 -4.55 -14.58 11.80
C SER A 19 -5.13 -13.51 10.87
N ALA A 20 -4.37 -12.46 10.54
CA ALA A 20 -4.77 -11.45 9.57
C ALA A 20 -4.35 -11.82 8.13
N MET A 21 -3.34 -12.68 7.95
CA MET A 21 -2.81 -13.05 6.63
C MET A 21 -3.87 -13.65 5.69
N PRO A 22 -4.74 -14.58 6.13
CA PRO A 22 -5.76 -15.14 5.25
C PRO A 22 -6.77 -14.10 4.73
N LYS A 23 -6.97 -13.00 5.47
CA LYS A 23 -7.87 -11.92 5.03
C LYS A 23 -7.22 -11.03 3.97
N LEU A 24 -5.91 -10.87 4.02
CA LEU A 24 -5.22 -9.93 3.14
C LEU A 24 -4.93 -10.51 1.76
N GLU A 25 -4.81 -11.84 1.60
CA GLU A 25 -4.61 -12.53 0.30
C GLU A 25 -3.58 -11.87 -0.65
N LEU A 26 -2.49 -11.33 -0.10
CA LEU A 26 -1.57 -10.45 -0.82
C LEU A 26 -0.88 -11.19 -1.98
N SER A 27 -0.81 -10.53 -3.13
CA SER A 27 -0.29 -11.08 -4.40
C SER A 27 0.67 -10.13 -5.12
N GLU A 28 0.73 -8.85 -4.74
CA GLU A 28 1.67 -7.89 -5.32
C GLU A 28 3.08 -8.18 -4.79
N ALA A 29 3.98 -8.60 -5.67
CA ALA A 29 5.34 -9.01 -5.31
C ALA A 29 6.37 -7.86 -5.42
N GLY A 30 6.00 -6.76 -6.09
CA GLY A 30 6.90 -5.65 -6.38
C GLY A 30 6.77 -4.47 -5.42
N TYR A 31 7.40 -3.36 -5.82
CA TYR A 31 7.42 -2.13 -5.03
C TYR A 31 6.05 -1.48 -4.80
N ALA A 32 5.01 -1.90 -5.54
CA ALA A 32 3.64 -1.47 -5.30
C ALA A 32 2.92 -2.22 -4.18
N PHE A 33 3.56 -3.21 -3.55
CA PHE A 33 3.01 -4.01 -2.45
C PHE A 33 2.27 -3.18 -1.38
N PRO A 34 2.80 -2.02 -0.91
CA PRO A 34 2.10 -1.22 0.09
C PRO A 34 0.70 -0.77 -0.36
N MET A 35 0.51 -0.51 -1.66
CA MET A 35 -0.78 -0.05 -2.19
C MET A 35 -1.85 -1.11 -2.03
N GLN A 36 -1.51 -2.39 -2.27
CA GLN A 36 -2.43 -3.51 -2.04
C GLN A 36 -2.65 -3.76 -0.54
N LEU A 37 -1.56 -3.75 0.24
CA LEU A 37 -1.62 -3.99 1.68
C LEU A 37 -2.58 -3.03 2.38
N TRP A 38 -2.44 -1.72 2.14
CA TRP A 38 -3.20 -0.71 2.89
C TRP A 38 -4.68 -0.73 2.56
N VAL A 39 -5.04 -0.92 1.30
CA VAL A 39 -6.44 -1.04 0.88
C VAL A 39 -7.11 -2.22 1.58
N ARG A 40 -6.46 -3.38 1.58
CA ARG A 40 -7.04 -4.59 2.18
C ARG A 40 -7.04 -4.53 3.70
N ALA A 41 -6.02 -3.94 4.32
CA ALA A 41 -6.02 -3.70 5.76
C ALA A 41 -7.19 -2.80 6.19
N ALA A 42 -7.43 -1.71 5.45
CA ALA A 42 -8.56 -0.81 5.67
C ALA A 42 -9.90 -1.52 5.45
N GLY A 43 -10.07 -2.23 4.33
CA GLY A 43 -11.30 -2.97 4.00
C GLY A 43 -11.65 -4.06 5.03
N HIS A 44 -10.64 -4.69 5.63
CA HIS A 44 -10.86 -5.69 6.69
C HIS A 44 -10.87 -5.10 8.11
N GLY A 45 -10.86 -3.78 8.25
CA GLY A 45 -10.90 -3.10 9.56
C GLY A 45 -9.75 -3.47 10.47
N LEU A 46 -8.56 -3.74 9.91
CA LEU A 46 -7.38 -4.07 10.70
C LEU A 46 -6.85 -2.81 11.37
N ARG A 47 -6.45 -2.93 12.64
CA ARG A 47 -5.81 -1.81 13.36
C ARG A 47 -4.34 -1.69 12.94
N ILE A 48 -3.95 -0.49 12.51
CA ILE A 48 -2.58 -0.18 12.13
C ILE A 48 -1.92 0.66 13.23
N ARG A 49 -0.65 0.38 13.52
CA ARG A 49 0.16 1.17 14.46
C ARG A 49 1.57 1.33 13.91
N GLU A 50 2.05 2.56 13.86
CA GLU A 50 3.45 2.86 13.57
C GLU A 50 4.29 2.75 14.86
N ILE A 51 5.41 2.05 14.77
CA ILE A 51 6.41 1.94 15.84
C ILE A 51 7.68 2.59 15.28
N PRO A 52 8.19 3.66 15.90
CA PRO A 52 9.41 4.32 15.43
C PRO A 52 10.59 3.33 15.41
N VAL A 53 11.32 3.33 14.31
CA VAL A 53 12.57 2.57 14.14
C VAL A 53 13.65 3.51 13.60
N SER A 54 14.92 3.19 13.85
CA SER A 54 16.04 3.94 13.27
C SER A 54 15.98 3.91 11.74
N LEU A 55 16.27 5.06 11.12
CA LEU A 55 16.30 5.18 9.67
C LEU A 55 17.52 4.43 9.11
N ILE A 56 17.28 3.38 8.33
CA ILE A 56 18.33 2.60 7.67
C ILE A 56 18.09 2.66 6.16
N TYR A 57 18.68 3.66 5.51
CA TYR A 57 18.78 3.71 4.05
C TYR A 57 20.24 3.63 3.65
N ASN A 58 20.69 2.43 3.27
CA ASN A 58 22.11 2.18 3.00
C ASN A 58 22.58 2.72 1.65
N ASP A 59 21.68 3.03 0.73
CA ASP A 59 22.04 3.51 -0.61
C ASP A 59 21.04 4.54 -1.15
N PRO A 60 21.45 5.81 -1.36
CA PRO A 60 20.64 6.83 -2.01
C PRO A 60 20.49 6.63 -3.52
N ASN A 61 21.34 5.82 -4.16
CA ASN A 61 21.34 5.52 -5.59
C ASN A 61 20.67 4.18 -5.93
N ARG A 62 19.84 3.65 -5.02
CA ARG A 62 19.17 2.37 -5.23
C ARG A 62 18.34 2.39 -6.53
N SER A 63 18.47 1.32 -7.32
CA SER A 63 17.60 1.07 -8.47
C SER A 63 16.39 0.24 -8.05
N PHE A 64 15.25 0.50 -8.69
CA PHE A 64 13.98 -0.20 -8.52
C PHE A 64 13.73 -1.20 -9.67
N GLY A 65 14.74 -1.44 -10.51
CA GLY A 65 14.60 -2.02 -11.84
C GLY A 65 14.28 -0.93 -12.86
N ALA A 66 14.94 -0.96 -14.02
CA ALA A 66 15.03 0.16 -14.98
C ALA A 66 13.70 0.88 -15.29
N GLU A 67 12.57 0.18 -15.32
CA GLU A 67 11.25 0.79 -15.55
C GLU A 67 10.74 1.65 -14.39
N LEU A 68 11.04 1.26 -13.16
CA LEU A 68 10.61 1.94 -11.94
C LEU A 68 11.64 2.97 -11.45
N ASP A 69 12.80 3.08 -12.09
CA ASP A 69 13.76 4.16 -11.80
C ASP A 69 13.21 5.54 -12.20
N ASP A 70 12.40 5.60 -13.26
CA ASP A 70 11.63 6.80 -13.62
C ASP A 70 10.55 7.09 -12.56
N PRO A 71 10.65 8.21 -11.81
CA PRO A 71 9.69 8.55 -10.76
C PRO A 71 8.25 8.70 -11.24
N LYS A 72 8.03 9.15 -12.49
CA LYS A 72 6.69 9.32 -13.06
C LYS A 72 6.05 7.97 -13.33
N ARG A 73 6.80 7.03 -13.94
CA ARG A 73 6.34 5.66 -14.20
C ARG A 73 6.08 4.92 -12.89
N ARG A 74 7.00 5.04 -11.93
CA ARG A 74 6.84 4.45 -10.60
C ARG A 74 5.59 4.96 -9.88
N ARG A 75 5.35 6.28 -9.88
CA ARG A 75 4.13 6.86 -9.31
C ARG A 75 2.87 6.36 -10.02
N ALA A 76 2.87 6.32 -11.36
CA ALA A 76 1.73 5.82 -12.13
C ALA A 76 1.44 4.34 -11.82
N HIS A 77 2.48 3.52 -11.68
CA HIS A 77 2.36 2.12 -11.28
C HIS A 77 1.73 1.97 -9.90
N TYR A 78 2.18 2.75 -8.91
CA TYR A 78 1.60 2.74 -7.55
C TYR A 78 0.13 3.16 -7.56
N LEU A 79 -0.21 4.26 -8.24
CA LEU A 79 -1.59 4.73 -8.36
C LEU A 79 -2.48 3.69 -9.05
N ARG A 80 -1.99 3.04 -10.11
CA ARG A 80 -2.73 1.97 -10.78
C ARG A 80 -3.05 0.82 -9.83
N VAL A 81 -2.06 0.31 -9.09
CA VAL A 81 -2.29 -0.78 -8.13
C VAL A 81 -3.26 -0.34 -7.03
N LEU A 82 -3.08 0.86 -6.47
CA LEU A 82 -3.97 1.42 -5.46
C LEU A 82 -5.43 1.49 -5.97
N HIS A 83 -5.63 2.07 -7.16
CA HIS A 83 -6.96 2.26 -7.74
C HIS A 83 -7.63 0.92 -8.09
N CYS A 84 -6.89 -0.03 -8.66
CA CYS A 84 -7.41 -1.37 -8.94
C CYS A 84 -7.83 -2.08 -7.65
N GLU A 85 -7.03 -2.00 -6.59
CA GLU A 85 -7.33 -2.63 -5.31
C GLU A 85 -8.53 -2.00 -4.62
N ILE A 86 -8.66 -0.66 -4.65
CA ILE A 86 -9.85 0.03 -4.12
C ILE A 86 -11.10 -0.44 -4.86
N ARG A 87 -11.08 -0.49 -6.20
CA ARG A 87 -12.24 -0.97 -6.99
C ARG A 87 -12.61 -2.40 -6.64
N ARG A 88 -11.61 -3.29 -6.53
CA ARG A 88 -11.82 -4.71 -6.20
C ARG A 88 -12.45 -4.90 -4.83
N HIS A 89 -12.10 -4.05 -3.87
CA HIS A 89 -12.56 -4.12 -2.48
C HIS A 89 -13.55 -3.02 -2.10
N ALA A 90 -14.17 -2.35 -3.07
CA ALA A 90 -15.04 -1.19 -2.83
C ALA A 90 -16.19 -1.53 -1.86
N HIS A 91 -16.71 -2.75 -1.92
CA HIS A 91 -17.76 -3.26 -1.02
C HIS A 91 -17.34 -3.38 0.45
N LEU A 92 -16.05 -3.36 0.74
CA LEU A 92 -15.48 -3.39 2.10
C LEU A 92 -15.02 -2.00 2.57
N LEU A 93 -15.06 -1.01 1.71
CA LEU A 93 -14.51 0.33 1.96
C LEU A 93 -15.65 1.36 2.13
N PRO A 94 -15.37 2.48 2.81
CA PRO A 94 -16.26 3.64 2.77
C PRO A 94 -16.45 4.12 1.33
N ALA A 95 -17.64 4.63 1.00
CA ALA A 95 -17.98 5.06 -0.36
C ALA A 95 -17.02 6.14 -0.88
N GLU A 96 -16.56 7.02 0.01
CA GLU A 96 -15.63 8.11 -0.24
C GLU A 96 -14.28 7.61 -0.78
N ALA A 97 -13.87 6.39 -0.42
CA ALA A 97 -12.63 5.81 -0.91
C ALA A 97 -12.67 5.57 -2.43
N SER A 98 -13.86 5.39 -3.02
CA SER A 98 -14.04 5.10 -4.45
C SER A 98 -14.28 6.35 -5.30
N GLU A 99 -14.59 7.50 -4.70
CA GLU A 99 -14.93 8.73 -5.43
C GLU A 99 -13.75 9.30 -6.23
N ALA A 100 -12.52 9.13 -5.74
CA ALA A 100 -11.31 9.63 -6.39
C ALA A 100 -10.61 8.61 -7.30
N VAL A 101 -11.23 7.44 -7.53
CA VAL A 101 -10.57 6.31 -8.19
C VAL A 101 -10.73 6.39 -9.71
N CYS A 102 -9.78 7.05 -10.36
CA CYS A 102 -9.63 7.01 -11.81
C CYS A 102 -8.73 5.85 -12.21
N CYS A 103 -9.30 4.74 -12.71
CA CYS A 103 -8.48 3.71 -13.34
C CYS A 103 -7.95 4.27 -14.68
N PRO A 104 -6.63 4.27 -14.94
CA PRO A 104 -6.13 4.38 -16.31
C PRO A 104 -6.48 3.12 -17.11
#